data_AF-A0A2W6C4X4-F1
#
_entry.id   AF-A0A2W6C4X4-F1
#
_cell.length_a   1.000
_cell.length_b   1.000
_cell.length_c   1.000
_cell.angle_alpha   90.00
_cell.angle_beta   90.00
_cell.angle_gamma   90.00
#
_symmetry.space_group_name_H-M   'P 1'
#
loop_
_entity.id
_entity.type
_entity.pdbx_description
1 polymer ?
#
loop_
_entity_poly.entity_id
_entity_poly.type
_entity_poly.pdbx_seq_one_letter_code
_entity_poly.pdbx_strand_id
1 'polypeptide(L)'
;MRLYHFTSRQHLARIEATGVLTVTESNMSQRREHAGPDVVWLTSNRAPDVHSGWKVGSAVDKTAVRITVEVPKRVAHRWRDWARSRGIDSEWMRSLASVGGSGSW
;
A
#
# COMPACT_ATOMS: atom_id res chain seq x y z
N MET A 1 7.32 -0.74 -15.51
CA MET A 1 5.95 -0.18 -15.45
C MET A 1 5.96 0.96 -14.45
N ARG A 2 5.12 1.98 -14.65
CA ARG A 2 5.02 3.12 -13.73
C ARG A 2 3.89 2.88 -12.75
N LEU A 3 4.20 2.97 -11.46
CA LEU A 3 3.23 2.95 -10.37
C LEU A 3 3.43 4.20 -9.51
N TYR A 4 2.52 4.43 -8.59
CA TYR A 4 2.52 5.61 -7.74
C TYR A 4 2.49 5.23 -6.26
N HIS A 5 3.27 5.95 -5.46
CA HIS A 5 3.21 5.93 -4.01
C HIS A 5 2.72 7.29 -3.51
N PHE A 6 1.63 7.29 -2.75
CA PHE A 6 1.10 8.49 -2.13
C PHE A 6 1.60 8.58 -0.69
N THR A 7 2.13 9.74 -0.32
CA THR A 7 2.70 10.00 1.01
C THR A 7 2.45 11.43 1.47
N SER A 8 2.86 11.73 2.71
CA SER A 8 2.72 13.06 3.31
C SER A 8 3.98 13.90 3.11
N ARG A 9 3.84 15.23 3.21
CA ARG A 9 5.00 16.14 3.23
C ARG A 9 5.96 15.85 4.37
N GLN A 10 5.44 15.38 5.51
CA GLN A 10 6.26 15.02 6.66
C GLN A 10 7.13 13.79 6.38
N HIS A 11 6.58 12.77 5.72
CA HIS A 11 7.33 11.58 5.35
C HIS A 11 8.29 11.84 4.18
N LEU A 12 7.96 12.79 3.29
CA LEU A 12 8.81 13.15 2.16
C LEU A 12 10.22 13.54 2.61
N ALA A 13 10.36 14.36 3.66
CA ALA A 13 11.68 14.76 4.17
C ALA A 13 12.56 13.56 4.54
N ARG A 14 11.97 12.51 5.15
CA ARG A 14 12.70 11.28 5.48
C ARG A 14 13.04 10.45 4.24
N ILE A 15 12.12 10.39 3.28
CA ILE A 15 12.35 9.68 2.01
C ILE A 15 13.48 10.36 1.22
N GLU A 16 13.50 11.69 1.16
CA GLU A 16 14.57 12.45 0.49
C GLU A 16 15.91 12.28 1.19
N ALA A 17 15.93 12.34 2.53
CA ALA A 17 17.17 12.16 3.31
C ALA A 17 17.79 10.77 3.15
N THR A 18 16.97 9.73 2.97
CA THR A 18 17.43 8.34 2.90
C THR A 18 17.50 7.79 1.48
N GLY A 19 16.84 8.43 0.53
CA GLY A 19 16.68 7.96 -0.85
C GLY A 19 15.80 6.71 -1.00
N VAL A 20 15.07 6.29 0.04
CA VAL A 20 14.34 5.01 0.03
C VAL A 20 12.88 5.15 0.46
N LEU A 21 12.01 4.36 -0.19
CA LEU A 21 10.68 4.04 0.31
C LEU A 21 10.80 2.84 1.26
N THR A 22 10.54 3.05 2.55
CA THR A 22 10.61 1.99 3.56
C THR A 22 9.40 1.07 3.46
N VAL A 23 9.63 -0.22 3.78
CA VAL A 23 8.57 -1.21 3.87
C VAL A 23 7.70 -0.98 5.12
N THR A 24 6.47 -1.46 5.05
CA THR A 24 5.55 -1.55 6.19
C THR A 24 4.99 -2.96 6.27
N GLU A 25 4.51 -3.35 7.44
CA GLU A 25 3.87 -4.64 7.63
C GLU A 25 2.74 -4.88 6.61
N SER A 26 2.70 -6.10 6.05
CA SER A 26 1.59 -6.51 5.18
C SER A 26 0.34 -6.79 6.01
N ASN A 27 -0.82 -6.40 5.50
CA ASN A 27 -2.11 -6.68 6.13
C ASN A 27 -2.60 -8.12 5.87
N MET A 28 -1.68 -9.11 5.86
CA MET A 28 -2.01 -10.52 5.66
C MET A 28 -2.83 -11.11 6.82
N SER A 29 -2.69 -10.57 8.03
CA SER A 29 -3.40 -11.05 9.21
C SER A 29 -3.71 -9.90 10.15
N GLN A 30 -4.85 -9.97 10.83
CA GLN A 30 -5.19 -9.08 11.94
C GLN A 30 -4.57 -9.54 13.27
N ARG A 31 -4.19 -10.83 13.38
CA ARG A 31 -3.83 -11.48 14.65
C ARG A 31 -2.36 -11.84 14.76
N ARG A 32 -1.66 -11.92 13.64
CA ARG A 32 -0.28 -12.38 13.57
C ARG A 32 0.57 -11.32 12.91
N GLU A 33 1.50 -10.77 13.68
CA GLU A 33 2.51 -9.86 13.15
C GLU A 33 3.36 -10.57 12.09
N HIS A 34 3.70 -9.83 11.03
CA HIS A 34 4.51 -10.31 9.91
C HIS A 34 4.00 -11.63 9.32
N ALA A 35 2.67 -11.79 9.22
CA ALA A 35 2.05 -12.95 8.57
C ALA A 35 2.38 -13.06 7.07
N GLY A 36 2.90 -11.99 6.48
CA GLY A 36 3.56 -11.95 5.18
C GLY A 36 4.81 -11.07 5.25
N PRO A 37 5.59 -10.97 4.16
CA PRO A 37 6.72 -10.07 4.09
C PRO A 37 6.25 -8.62 4.26
N ASP A 38 7.12 -7.76 4.75
CA ASP A 38 6.87 -6.32 4.73
C ASP A 38 6.89 -5.82 3.28
N VAL A 39 6.05 -4.83 2.98
CA VAL A 39 5.75 -4.39 1.61
C VAL A 39 5.80 -2.88 1.46
N VAL A 40 6.02 -2.43 0.23
CA VAL A 40 5.73 -1.05 -0.20
C VAL A 40 4.42 -1.06 -0.97
N TRP A 41 3.46 -0.25 -0.53
CA TRP A 41 2.16 -0.11 -1.20
C TRP A 41 2.27 0.86 -2.37
N LEU A 42 1.86 0.38 -3.56
CA LEU A 42 1.86 1.13 -4.81
C LEU A 42 0.49 1.01 -5.48
N THR A 43 0.13 2.01 -6.30
CA THR A 43 -1.10 2.00 -7.10
C THR A 43 -0.82 2.28 -8.57
N SER A 44 -1.69 1.79 -9.46
CA SER A 44 -1.77 2.23 -10.87
C SER A 44 -2.54 3.54 -11.03
N ASN A 45 -3.35 3.95 -10.05
CA ASN A 45 -4.12 5.17 -10.13
C ASN A 45 -3.20 6.40 -9.97
N ARG A 46 -3.23 7.28 -10.97
CA ARG A 46 -2.43 8.50 -11.00
C ARG A 46 -2.96 9.57 -10.03
N ALA A 47 -4.24 9.51 -9.68
CA ALA A 47 -4.88 10.40 -8.71
C ALA A 47 -5.07 9.68 -7.37
N PRO A 48 -5.06 10.41 -6.24
CA PRO A 48 -5.37 9.81 -4.95
C PRO A 48 -6.83 9.34 -4.95
N ASP A 49 -7.06 8.06 -4.72
CA ASP A 49 -8.41 7.52 -4.63
C ASP A 49 -9.02 7.86 -3.26
N VAL A 50 -10.21 8.44 -3.28
CA VAL A 50 -10.99 8.83 -2.10
C VAL A 50 -11.45 7.64 -1.27
N HIS A 51 -11.48 6.43 -1.84
CA HIS A 51 -11.85 5.19 -1.16
C HIS A 51 -10.65 4.36 -0.70
N SER A 52 -9.42 4.81 -0.94
CA SER A 52 -8.24 4.15 -0.38
C SER A 52 -8.09 4.52 1.10
N GLY A 53 -7.67 3.57 1.95
CA GLY A 53 -7.41 3.78 3.39
C GLY A 53 -6.31 4.81 3.72
N TRP A 54 -5.92 5.64 2.75
CA TRP A 54 -4.92 6.72 2.86
C TRP A 54 -5.46 7.94 3.60
N LYS A 55 -6.78 8.15 3.61
CA LYS A 55 -7.43 9.29 4.28
C LYS A 55 -7.97 8.97 5.68
N VAL A 56 -8.31 7.71 5.95
CA VAL A 56 -8.97 7.30 7.20
C VAL A 56 -7.93 6.71 8.15
N GLY A 57 -7.74 7.32 9.32
CA GLY A 57 -6.85 6.82 10.38
C GLY A 57 -5.39 7.32 10.34
N SER A 58 -5.04 8.23 9.43
CA SER A 58 -3.72 8.86 9.38
C SER A 58 -3.77 10.26 10.02
N ALA A 59 -2.87 10.54 10.97
CA ALA A 59 -2.71 11.89 11.54
C ALA A 59 -2.17 12.92 10.52
N VAL A 60 -1.77 12.45 9.32
CA VAL A 60 -1.16 13.26 8.27
C VAL A 60 -1.83 13.00 6.93
N ASP A 61 -1.94 14.05 6.10
CA ASP A 61 -2.45 13.93 4.73
C ASP A 61 -1.44 13.18 3.84
N LYS A 62 -1.73 11.91 3.59
CA LYS A 62 -0.92 11.03 2.72
C LYS A 62 -1.20 11.24 1.24
N THR A 63 -2.10 12.14 0.86
CA THR A 63 -2.41 12.42 -0.56
C THR A 63 -1.67 13.65 -1.09
N ALA A 64 -0.97 14.38 -0.21
CA ALA A 64 -0.27 15.62 -0.52
C ALA A 64 0.92 15.45 -1.47
N VAL A 65 1.55 14.26 -1.49
CA VAL A 65 2.73 13.96 -2.31
C VAL A 65 2.49 12.68 -3.09
N ARG A 66 2.81 12.71 -4.39
CA ARG A 66 2.81 11.53 -5.27
C ARG A 66 4.21 11.28 -5.81
N ILE A 67 4.78 10.15 -5.45
CA ILE A 67 6.05 9.66 -5.98
C ILE A 67 5.75 8.72 -7.14
N THR A 68 6.38 8.92 -8.28
CA THR A 68 6.31 7.98 -9.42
C THR A 68 7.44 6.96 -9.27
N VAL A 69 7.10 5.68 -9.30
CA VAL A 69 8.05 4.58 -9.13
C VAL A 69 8.09 3.76 -10.41
N GLU A 70 9.28 3.59 -10.97
CA GLU A 70 9.51 2.69 -12.09
C GLU A 70 9.83 1.29 -11.56
N VAL A 71 8.90 0.36 -11.74
CA VAL A 71 9.04 -1.02 -11.25
C VAL A 71 9.22 -1.97 -12.44
N PRO A 72 10.23 -2.86 -12.45
CA PRO A 72 10.34 -3.88 -13.48
C PRO A 72 9.06 -4.72 -13.55
N LYS A 73 8.67 -5.16 -14.75
CA LYS A 73 7.50 -6.04 -14.89
C LYS A 73 7.72 -7.31 -14.06
N ARG A 74 6.66 -7.83 -13.44
CA ARG A 74 6.65 -9.07 -12.63
C ARG A 74 7.33 -8.98 -11.25
N VAL A 75 7.88 -7.84 -10.85
CA VAL A 75 8.45 -7.66 -9.50
C VAL A 75 7.39 -7.21 -8.49
N ALA A 76 6.43 -6.40 -8.92
CA ALA A 76 5.26 -6.07 -8.10
C ALA A 76 4.12 -7.05 -8.36
N HIS A 77 3.40 -7.38 -7.29
CA HIS A 77 2.24 -8.24 -7.34
C HIS A 77 0.95 -7.45 -7.11
N ARG A 78 -0.14 -7.88 -7.73
CA ARG A 78 -1.46 -7.41 -7.33
C ARG A 78 -1.74 -7.92 -5.93
N TRP A 79 -2.03 -7.03 -4.98
CA TRP A 79 -2.20 -7.40 -3.58
C TRP A 79 -3.25 -8.51 -3.39
N ARG A 80 -4.46 -8.32 -3.93
CA ARG A 80 -5.55 -9.30 -3.80
C ARG A 80 -5.17 -10.68 -4.34
N ASP A 81 -4.54 -10.73 -5.50
CA ASP A 81 -4.16 -12.00 -6.15
C ASP A 81 -3.05 -12.69 -5.36
N TRP A 82 -2.04 -11.92 -4.94
CA TRP A 82 -0.94 -12.40 -4.11
C TRP A 82 -1.43 -12.94 -2.77
N ALA A 83 -2.23 -12.15 -2.05
CA ALA A 83 -2.73 -12.52 -0.72
C ALA A 83 -3.62 -13.76 -0.77
N ARG A 84 -4.49 -13.88 -1.78
CA ARG A 84 -5.29 -15.10 -2.01
C ARG A 84 -4.42 -16.31 -2.26
N SER A 85 -3.40 -16.19 -3.12
CA SER A 85 -2.46 -17.29 -3.37
C SER A 85 -1.67 -17.73 -2.13
N ARG A 86 -1.61 -16.87 -1.10
CA ARG A 86 -0.94 -17.11 0.17
C ARG A 86 -1.87 -17.49 1.31
N GLY A 87 -3.16 -17.70 1.03
CA GLY A 87 -4.12 -18.22 2.00
C GLY A 87 -4.57 -17.19 3.04
N ILE A 88 -4.63 -15.91 2.67
CA ILE A 88 -5.30 -14.90 3.51
C ILE A 88 -6.74 -15.34 3.84
N ASP A 89 -7.16 -15.09 5.08
CA ASP A 89 -8.52 -15.38 5.50
C ASP A 89 -9.56 -14.59 4.67
N SER A 90 -10.64 -15.26 4.30
CA SER A 90 -11.62 -14.70 3.37
C SER A 90 -12.50 -13.61 4.01
N GLU A 91 -12.79 -13.72 5.31
CA GLU A 91 -13.53 -12.70 6.07
C GLU A 91 -12.66 -11.47 6.24
N TRP A 92 -11.38 -11.67 6.58
CA TRP A 92 -10.41 -10.60 6.68
C TRP A 92 -10.22 -9.86 5.36
N MET A 93 -10.10 -10.58 4.25
CA MET A 93 -10.06 -9.98 2.91
C MET A 93 -11.31 -9.13 2.62
N ARG A 94 -12.50 -9.59 3.03
CA ARG A 94 -13.76 -8.81 2.88
C ARG A 94 -13.74 -7.55 3.75
N SER A 95 -13.27 -7.66 4.99
CA SER A 95 -13.14 -6.52 5.91
C SER A 95 -12.15 -5.46 5.38
N LEU A 96 -10.98 -5.90 4.89
CA LEU A 96 -10.04 -5.01 4.22
C LEU A 96 -10.65 -4.34 2.98
N ALA A 97 -11.54 -5.04 2.27
CA ALA A 97 -12.22 -4.47 1.12
C ALA A 97 -13.22 -3.38 1.46
N SER A 98 -13.94 -3.51 2.57
CA SER A 98 -14.93 -2.49 2.99
C SER A 98 -14.28 -1.19 3.47
N VAL A 99 -13.01 -1.22 3.89
CA VAL A 99 -12.28 -0.02 4.38
C VAL A 99 -11.28 0.53 3.36
N GLY A 100 -11.30 0.04 2.12
CA GLY A 100 -10.38 0.51 1.08
C GLY A 100 -8.97 -0.08 1.14
N GLY A 101 -8.69 -0.97 2.09
CA GLY A 101 -7.40 -1.66 2.26
C GLY A 101 -7.15 -2.78 1.25
N SER A 102 -8.11 -3.04 0.36
CA SER A 102 -8.01 -4.09 -0.66
C SER A 102 -7.60 -3.60 -2.05
N GLY A 103 -7.35 -2.28 -2.21
CA GLY A 103 -6.86 -1.65 -3.45
C GLY A 103 -7.47 -2.22 -4.73
N SER A 104 -8.52 -1.60 -5.27
CA SER A 104 -8.81 -1.78 -6.69
C SER A 104 -7.59 -1.25 -7.45
N TRP A 105 -7.01 -2.12 -8.27
CA TRP A 105 -5.98 -1.75 -9.23
C TRP A 105 -6.47 -0.64 -10.16
#